data_AF-A0A7J9I1G5-F1
#
_entry.id   AF-A0A7J9I1G5-F1
#
_cell.length_a   1.000
_cell.length_b   1.000
_cell.length_c   1.000
_cell.angle_alpha   90.00
_cell.angle_beta   90.00
_cell.angle_gamma   90.00
#
_symmetry.space_group_name_H-M   'P 1'
#
loop_
_entity.id
_entity.type
_entity.pdbx_description
1 polymer ?
#
loop_
_entity_poly.entity_id
_entity_poly.type
_entity_poly.pdbx_seq_one_letter_code
_entity_poly.pdbx_strand_id
1 'polypeptide(L)'
;MVNVKVITEHFEATIRNHPKMNLRKIQRKVGSEMNVNVNMTRCRRVEKIVKNKLAGNFVEEFAMLWDYADELRLKNLRSTIKMAVNRVILESPPHFKKFYVCFDVLKRGPSKGEKLSTCERDGNNQMYPVA
;
A
#
# COMPACT_ATOMS: atom_id res chain seq x y z
N MET A 1 -19.70 -1.11 -27.61
CA MET A 1 -19.23 -0.03 -26.70
C MET A 1 -18.54 -0.67 -25.49
N VAL A 2 -17.23 -0.47 -25.29
CA VAL A 2 -16.50 -1.21 -24.23
C VAL A 2 -16.85 -0.73 -22.82
N ASN A 3 -17.09 -1.69 -21.93
CA ASN A 3 -17.46 -1.49 -20.54
C ASN A 3 -16.25 -1.04 -19.70
N VAL A 4 -16.48 -0.07 -18.81
CA VAL A 4 -15.46 0.44 -17.87
C VAL A 4 -14.92 -0.66 -16.97
N LYS A 5 -15.76 -1.62 -16.55
CA LYS A 5 -15.35 -2.73 -15.69
C LYS A 5 -14.26 -3.60 -16.35
N VAL A 6 -14.48 -4.00 -17.60
CA VAL A 6 -13.54 -4.83 -18.38
C VAL A 6 -12.20 -4.13 -18.54
N ILE A 7 -12.20 -2.83 -18.86
CA ILE A 7 -10.96 -2.03 -18.97
C ILE A 7 -10.26 -1.94 -17.60
N THR A 8 -11.04 -1.79 -16.53
CA THR A 8 -10.49 -1.70 -15.17
C THR A 8 -9.78 -2.99 -14.79
N GLU A 9 -10.40 -4.15 -14.98
CA GLU A 9 -9.81 -5.46 -14.68
C GLU A 9 -8.52 -5.70 -15.48
N HIS A 10 -8.53 -5.39 -16.78
CA HIS A 10 -7.35 -5.60 -17.64
C HIS A 10 -6.18 -4.66 -17.31
N PHE A 11 -6.46 -3.42 -16.92
CA PHE A 11 -5.43 -2.39 -16.68
C PHE A 11 -5.16 -2.10 -15.21
N GLU A 12 -5.77 -2.83 -14.27
CA GLU A 12 -5.64 -2.61 -12.83
C GLU A 12 -4.16 -2.63 -12.40
N ALA A 13 -3.43 -3.69 -12.77
CA ALA A 13 -2.02 -3.84 -12.43
C ALA A 13 -1.16 -2.72 -13.03
N THR A 14 -1.43 -2.33 -14.28
CA THR A 14 -0.68 -1.26 -14.96
C THR A 14 -0.87 0.09 -14.27
N ILE A 15 -2.10 0.41 -13.87
CA ILE A 15 -2.41 1.67 -13.19
C ILE A 15 -1.88 1.65 -11.75
N ARG A 16 -1.97 0.49 -11.07
CA ARG A 16 -1.43 0.29 -9.73
C ARG A 16 0.09 0.50 -9.68
N ASN A 17 0.83 -0.08 -10.63
CA ASN A 17 2.30 0.01 -10.70
C ASN A 17 2.80 1.40 -11.13
N HIS A 18 1.94 2.20 -11.78
CA HIS A 18 2.28 3.52 -12.27
C HIS A 18 1.20 4.55 -11.89
N PRO A 19 1.05 4.88 -10.60
CA PRO A 19 -0.05 5.70 -10.10
C PRO A 19 -0.03 7.15 -10.60
N LYS A 20 1.13 7.63 -11.07
CA LYS A 20 1.34 8.96 -11.67
C LYS A 20 1.24 8.97 -13.20
N MET A 21 0.80 7.87 -13.82
CA MET A 21 0.69 7.77 -15.28
C MET A 21 -0.32 8.79 -15.82
N ASN A 22 0.06 9.53 -16.87
CA ASN A 22 -0.85 10.47 -17.53
C ASN A 22 -2.02 9.73 -18.19
N LEU A 23 -3.24 10.25 -18.03
CA LEU A 23 -4.48 9.76 -18.67
C LEU A 23 -4.36 9.53 -20.18
N ARG A 24 -3.66 10.40 -20.92
CA ARG A 24 -3.44 10.20 -22.37
C ARG A 24 -2.63 8.93 -22.66
N LYS A 25 -1.67 8.61 -21.79
CA LYS A 25 -0.86 7.40 -21.90
C LYS A 25 -1.68 6.15 -21.59
N ILE A 26 -2.56 6.23 -20.59
CA ILE A 26 -3.53 5.17 -20.28
C ILE A 26 -4.45 4.94 -21.48
N GLN A 27 -5.05 5.99 -22.04
CA GLN A 27 -5.92 5.90 -23.21
C GLN A 27 -5.21 5.23 -24.39
N ARG A 28 -3.97 5.63 -24.69
CA ARG A 28 -3.18 5.04 -25.77
C ARG A 28 -2.90 3.56 -25.53
N LYS A 29 -2.52 3.16 -24.32
CA LYS A 29 -2.31 1.75 -23.96
C LYS A 29 -3.57 0.90 -24.13
N VAL A 30 -4.70 1.41 -23.63
CA VAL A 30 -6.00 0.74 -23.80
C VAL A 30 -6.34 0.60 -25.28
N GLY A 31 -6.09 1.64 -26.08
CA GLY A 31 -6.30 1.61 -27.52
C GLY A 31 -5.41 0.62 -28.25
N SER A 32 -4.12 0.53 -27.91
CA SER A 32 -3.17 -0.36 -28.57
C SER A 32 -3.34 -1.83 -28.18
N GLU A 33 -3.63 -2.13 -26.92
CA GLU A 33 -3.69 -3.52 -26.42
C GLU A 33 -5.07 -4.14 -26.67
N MET A 34 -6.15 -3.36 -26.54
CA MET A 34 -7.52 -3.87 -26.73
C MET A 34 -8.09 -3.57 -28.13
N ASN A 35 -7.36 -2.85 -28.99
CA ASN A 35 -7.82 -2.39 -30.30
C ASN A 35 -9.16 -1.62 -30.27
N VAL A 36 -9.39 -0.83 -29.22
CA VAL A 36 -10.66 -0.11 -28.99
C VAL A 36 -10.42 1.38 -28.82
N ASN A 37 -11.21 2.21 -29.50
CA ASN A 37 -11.23 3.64 -29.22
C ASN A 37 -12.02 3.95 -27.92
N VAL A 38 -11.33 4.46 -26.90
CA VAL A 38 -11.90 4.76 -25.59
C VAL A 38 -11.88 6.27 -25.35
N ASN A 39 -13.01 6.83 -24.91
CA ASN A 39 -13.10 8.25 -24.54
C ASN A 39 -12.32 8.53 -23.24
N MET A 40 -11.65 9.68 -23.17
CA MET A 40 -10.92 10.18 -22.01
C MET A 40 -11.73 10.14 -20.70
N THR A 41 -13.04 10.44 -20.75
CA THR A 41 -13.91 10.39 -19.57
C THR A 41 -14.02 8.98 -18.98
N ARG A 42 -13.92 7.93 -19.82
CA ARG A 42 -13.88 6.54 -19.34
C ARG A 42 -12.53 6.22 -18.72
N CYS A 43 -11.43 6.64 -19.34
CA CYS A 43 -10.09 6.45 -18.76
C CYS A 43 -9.99 7.10 -17.36
N ARG A 44 -10.55 8.30 -17.18
CA ARG A 44 -10.67 8.94 -15.85
C ARG A 44 -11.45 8.11 -14.85
N ARG A 45 -12.57 7.52 -15.27
CA ARG A 45 -13.37 6.64 -14.40
C ARG A 45 -12.61 5.37 -14.02
N VAL A 46 -11.92 4.74 -14.97
CA VAL A 46 -11.06 3.57 -14.72
C VAL A 46 -9.99 3.92 -13.70
N GLU A 47 -9.24 5.00 -13.93
CA GLU A 47 -8.19 5.45 -13.00
C GLU A 47 -8.75 5.70 -11.59
N LYS A 48 -9.91 6.35 -11.48
CA LYS A 48 -10.58 6.60 -10.20
C LYS A 48 -10.97 5.30 -9.50
N ILE A 49 -11.53 4.32 -10.22
CA ILE A 49 -11.93 3.04 -9.63
C ILE A 49 -10.70 2.29 -9.09
N VAL A 50 -9.62 2.20 -9.89
CA VAL A 50 -8.39 1.53 -9.44
C VAL A 50 -7.80 2.23 -8.22
N LYS A 51 -7.74 3.56 -8.22
CA LYS A 51 -7.23 4.33 -7.07
C LYS A 51 -8.06 4.13 -5.82
N ASN A 52 -9.39 4.11 -5.95
CA ASN A 52 -10.29 3.87 -4.82
C ASN A 52 -10.13 2.45 -4.26
N LYS A 53 -9.99 1.45 -5.14
CA LYS A 53 -9.74 0.06 -4.74
C LYS A 53 -8.41 -0.06 -3.99
N LEU A 54 -7.36 0.56 -4.52
CA LEU A 54 -6.05 0.59 -3.87
C LEU A 54 -6.10 1.27 -2.49
N ALA A 55 -6.84 2.37 -2.36
CA ALA A 55 -7.03 3.05 -1.08
C ALA A 55 -7.77 2.18 -0.06
N GLY A 56 -8.78 1.41 -0.49
CA GLY A 56 -9.50 0.45 0.36
C GLY A 56 -8.58 -0.64 0.90
N ASN A 57 -7.76 -1.25 0.02
CA ASN A 57 -6.81 -2.28 0.41
C ASN A 57 -5.83 -1.78 1.50
N PHE A 58 -5.34 -0.54 1.41
CA PHE A 58 -4.44 0.00 2.43
C PHE A 58 -5.08 0.14 3.82
N VAL A 59 -6.40 0.35 3.90
CA VAL A 59 -7.11 0.41 5.19
C VAL A 59 -7.16 -0.98 5.81
N GLU A 60 -7.47 -2.01 5.02
CA GLU A 60 -7.51 -3.40 5.47
C GLU A 60 -6.10 -3.91 5.85
N GLU A 61 -5.09 -3.65 5.02
CA GLU A 61 -3.69 -3.98 5.29
C GLU A 61 -3.19 -3.31 6.59
N PHE A 62 -3.60 -2.07 6.83
CA PHE A 62 -3.24 -1.36 8.05
C PHE A 62 -3.94 -1.90 9.29
N ALA A 63 -5.22 -2.30 9.18
CA ALA A 63 -5.94 -2.96 10.27
C ALA A 63 -5.24 -4.26 10.69
N MET A 64 -4.84 -5.09 9.71
CA MET A 64 -4.09 -6.33 9.96
C MET A 64 -2.76 -6.09 10.69
N LEU A 65 -2.09 -4.94 10.44
CA LEU A 65 -0.84 -4.61 11.11
C LEU A 65 -1.03 -4.32 12.62
N TRP A 66 -2.18 -3.77 13.02
CA TRP A 66 -2.53 -3.60 14.44
C TRP A 66 -2.74 -4.94 15.13
N ASP A 67 -3.55 -5.80 14.53
CA ASP A 67 -3.83 -7.14 15.06
C ASP A 67 -2.53 -7.95 15.19
N TYR A 68 -1.67 -7.88 14.17
CA TYR A 68 -0.36 -8.51 14.18
C TYR A 68 0.57 -7.93 15.27
N ALA A 69 0.58 -6.61 15.45
CA ALA A 69 1.37 -5.98 16.52
C ALA A 69 0.92 -6.43 17.91
N ASP A 70 -0.38 -6.57 18.12
CA ASP A 70 -0.96 -7.05 19.39
C ASP A 70 -0.65 -8.53 19.62
N GLU A 71 -0.80 -9.38 18.61
CA GLU A 71 -0.39 -10.78 18.69
C GLU A 71 1.09 -10.94 19.05
N LEU A 72 1.97 -10.13 18.43
CA LEU A 72 3.39 -10.17 18.73
C LEU A 72 3.69 -9.74 20.18
N ARG A 73 2.97 -8.74 20.71
CA ARG A 73 3.09 -8.31 22.11
C ARG A 73 2.66 -9.42 23.08
N LEU A 74 1.55 -10.10 22.77
CA LEU A 74 1.01 -11.18 23.59
C LEU A 74 1.95 -12.40 23.62
N LYS A 75 2.44 -12.82 22.46
CA LYS A 75 3.30 -14.02 22.33
C LYS A 75 4.73 -13.77 22.81
N ASN A 76 5.20 -12.52 22.82
CA ASN A 76 6.59 -12.18 23.12
C ASN A 76 6.71 -11.05 24.17
N LEU A 77 6.31 -11.32 25.41
CA LEU A 77 6.26 -10.35 26.52
C LEU A 77 7.55 -9.53 26.75
N ARG A 78 8.73 -10.09 26.44
CA ARG A 78 10.03 -9.42 26.66
C ARG A 78 10.57 -8.70 25.42
N SER A 79 9.90 -8.88 24.29
CA SER A 79 10.20 -8.19 23.04
C SER A 79 9.60 -6.78 23.06
N THR A 80 10.18 -5.86 22.30
CA THR A 80 9.68 -4.49 22.18
C THR A 80 9.01 -4.30 20.83
N ILE A 81 7.68 -4.13 20.83
CA ILE A 81 6.88 -3.92 19.63
C ILE A 81 6.21 -2.55 19.74
N LYS A 82 6.61 -1.60 18.90
CA LYS A 82 6.10 -0.22 18.89
C LYS A 82 5.60 0.12 17.49
N MET A 83 4.36 0.62 17.41
CA MET A 83 3.83 1.19 16.18
C MET A 83 3.55 2.67 16.39
N ALA A 84 3.97 3.50 15.43
CA ALA A 84 3.66 4.92 15.44
C ALA A 84 2.84 5.29 14.20
N VAL A 85 1.91 6.20 14.41
CA VAL A 85 1.02 6.77 13.40
C VAL A 85 1.11 8.29 13.45
N ASN A 86 0.86 8.93 12.31
CA ASN A 86 0.62 10.36 12.24
C ASN A 86 -0.89 10.60 12.11
N ARG A 87 -1.39 11.65 12.75
CA ARG A 87 -2.74 12.18 12.54
C ARG A 87 -2.59 13.65 12.18
N VAL A 88 -3.31 14.11 11.16
CA VAL A 88 -3.33 15.53 10.80
C VAL A 88 -4.19 16.30 11.80
N ILE A 89 -5.32 15.70 12.19
CA ILE A 89 -6.25 16.16 13.23
C ILE A 89 -6.68 14.93 14.04
N LEU A 90 -7.08 15.09 15.32
CA LEU A 90 -7.42 13.97 16.20
C LEU A 90 -8.46 13.00 15.60
N GLU A 91 -9.46 13.54 14.91
CA GLU A 91 -10.55 12.82 14.24
C GLU A 91 -10.18 12.23 12.86
N SER A 92 -9.01 12.59 12.31
CA SER A 92 -8.59 12.06 11.01
C SER A 92 -8.14 10.59 11.12
N PRO A 93 -8.39 9.76 10.08
CA PRO A 93 -7.85 8.42 10.02
C PRO A 93 -6.33 8.42 10.23
N PRO A 94 -5.79 7.57 11.13
CA PRO A 94 -4.37 7.53 11.38
C PRO A 94 -3.62 7.05 10.13
N HIS A 95 -2.56 7.77 9.78
CA HIS A 95 -1.63 7.35 8.73
C HIS A 95 -0.44 6.62 9.36
N PHE A 96 -0.10 5.46 8.81
CA PHE A 96 1.07 4.71 9.25
C PHE A 96 2.34 5.59 9.16
N LYS A 97 3.23 5.47 10.16
CA LYS A 97 4.53 6.17 10.18
C LYS A 97 5.69 5.22 10.27
N LYS A 98 5.67 4.33 11.27
CA LYS A 98 6.73 3.33 11.50
C LYS A 98 6.23 2.17 12.35
N PHE A 99 6.81 1.00 12.11
CA PHE A 99 6.63 -0.20 12.92
C PHE A 99 8.02 -0.68 13.37
N TYR A 100 8.22 -0.81 14.68
CA TYR A 100 9.48 -1.22 15.29
C TYR A 100 9.26 -2.51 16.08
N VAL A 101 10.12 -3.50 15.83
CA VAL A 101 10.08 -4.81 16.49
C VAL A 101 11.50 -5.17 16.92
N CYS A 102 11.70 -5.44 18.21
CA CYS A 102 12.97 -5.91 18.77
C CYS A 102 12.73 -7.11 19.67
N PHE A 103 13.08 -8.30 19.18
CA PHE A 103 12.85 -9.56 19.90
C PHE A 103 13.79 -9.73 21.09
N ASP A 104 13.31 -10.29 22.21
CA ASP A 104 14.12 -10.50 23.42
C ASP A 104 15.37 -11.36 23.14
N VAL A 105 15.25 -12.36 22.25
CA VAL A 105 16.36 -13.22 21.84
C VAL A 105 17.50 -12.40 21.21
N LEU A 106 17.17 -11.33 20.47
CA LEU A 106 18.15 -10.43 19.87
C LEU A 106 18.80 -9.48 20.88
N LYS A 107 18.10 -9.18 21.99
CA LYS A 107 18.65 -8.37 23.09
C LYS A 107 19.65 -9.16 23.93
N ARG A 108 19.45 -10.48 24.06
CA ARG A 108 20.18 -11.36 24.99
C ARG A 108 21.14 -12.33 24.31
N GLY A 109 21.07 -12.48 22.99
CA GLY A 109 21.94 -13.36 22.22
C GLY A 109 23.38 -12.84 22.10
N PRO A 110 24.34 -13.72 21.79
CA PRO A 110 25.76 -13.37 21.63
C PRO A 110 26.01 -12.39 20.48
N SER A 111 25.12 -12.37 19.49
CA SER A 111 25.04 -11.37 18.43
C SER A 111 23.96 -10.34 18.78
N LYS A 112 24.35 -9.22 19.41
CA LYS A 112 23.50 -8.05 19.64
C LYS A 112 23.09 -7.45 18.29
N GLY A 113 21.96 -7.88 17.73
CA GLY A 113 21.50 -7.43 16.42
C GLY A 113 20.11 -6.81 16.48
N GLU A 114 20.01 -5.49 16.35
CA GLU A 114 18.72 -4.84 16.07
C GLU A 114 18.31 -5.15 14.63
N LYS A 115 17.20 -5.88 14.42
CA LYS A 115 16.53 -5.87 13.12
C LYS A 115 15.70 -4.59 13.01
N LEU A 116 16.31 -3.55 12.46
CA LEU A 116 15.57 -2.41 11.91
C LEU A 116 14.81 -2.91 10.68
N SER A 117 13.52 -3.21 10.81
CA SER A 117 12.62 -3.24 9.65
C SER A 117 12.48 -1.80 9.16
N THR A 118 13.42 -1.34 8.33
CA THR A 118 13.31 -0.06 7.62
C THR A 118 12.25 -0.20 6.55
N CYS A 119 11.08 0.41 6.76
CA CYS A 119 10.15 0.64 5.65
C CYS A 119 10.75 1.78 4.81
N GLU A 120 11.32 1.45 3.64
CA GLU A 120 11.64 2.48 2.66
C GLU A 120 10.36 3.12 2.14
N ARG A 121 10.40 4.44 1.98
CA ARG A 121 9.40 5.19 1.21
C ARG A 121 9.93 5.29 -0.21
N ASP A 122 9.21 4.71 -1.18
CA ASP A 122 9.56 4.88 -2.58
C ASP A 122 9.24 6.30 -3.08
N GLY A 123 9.65 6.62 -4.32
CA GLY A 123 9.34 7.90 -4.96
C GLY A 123 7.84 8.19 -5.17
N ASN A 124 6.95 7.28 -4.76
CA ASN A 124 5.49 7.38 -4.84
C ASN A 124 4.79 7.41 -3.47
N ASN A 125 5.55 7.56 -2.37
CA ASN A 125 5.02 7.63 -1.01
C ASN A 125 4.28 6.36 -0.55
N GLN A 126 4.47 5.23 -1.24
CA GLN A 126 3.92 3.94 -0.82
C GLN A 126 4.90 3.25 0.13
N MET A 127 4.37 2.64 1.19
CA MET A 127 5.16 1.87 2.15
C MET A 127 5.03 0.39 1.84
N TYR A 128 6.17 -0.29 1.75
CA TYR A 128 6.24 -1.73 1.62
C TYR A 128 7.06 -2.31 2.77
N PRO A 129 6.74 -3.52 3.25
CA PRO A 129 7.63 -4.27 4.12
C PRO A 129 8.86 -4.70 3.30
N VAL A 130 10.05 -4.23 3.69
CA VAL A 130 11.32 -4.73 3.15
C VAL A 130 11.71 -5.94 4.00
N ALA A 131 11.77 -7.12 3.37
CA ALA A 131 12.20 -8.37 3.99
C ALA A 131 13.69 -8.34 4.36
#